data_AF-A0A3D2BQQ9-F1
#
_entry.id   AF-A0A3D2BQQ9-F1
#
_cell.length_a   1.000
_cell.length_b   1.000
_cell.length_c   1.000
_cell.angle_alpha   90.00
_cell.angle_beta   90.00
_cell.angle_gamma   90.00
#
_symmetry.space_group_name_H-M   'P 1'
#
loop_
_entity.id
_entity.type
_entity.pdbx_description
1 polymer ?
#
loop_
_entity_poly.entity_id
_entity_poly.type
_entity_poly.pdbx_seq_one_letter_code
_entity_poly.pdbx_strand_id
1 'polypeptide(L)' 'GLVEPIMSLASEMPFDGEGRIILPTRLAEHAGITDRATFVGRGTRFQIWSPKEHSKQQMAEVAALRAKLTGGDAP' A
#
# COMPACT_ATOMS: atom_id res chain seq x y z
N GLY A 1 -17.07 -5.17 -14.16
CA GLY A 1 -15.60 -5.00 -14.28
C GLY A 1 -15.09 -4.23 -13.08
N LEU A 2 -13.82 -4.44 -12.69
CA LEU A 2 -13.22 -3.86 -11.47
C LEU A 2 -12.89 -2.35 -11.56
N VAL A 3 -12.95 -1.75 -12.75
CA VAL A 3 -12.55 -0.35 -12.97
C VAL A 3 -13.52 0.64 -12.32
N GLU A 4 -14.82 0.47 -12.56
CA GLU A 4 -15.85 1.42 -12.07
C GLU A 4 -15.84 1.58 -10.55
N PRO A 5 -15.78 0.49 -9.73
CA PRO A 5 -15.71 0.64 -8.28
C PRO A 5 -14.42 1.32 -7.81
N ILE A 6 -13.28 1.08 -8.46
CA ILE A 6 -12.01 1.70 -8.08
C ILE A 6 -12.08 3.21 -8.31
N MET A 7 -12.63 3.64 -9.45
CA MET A 7 -12.80 5.06 -9.76
C MET A 7 -13.79 5.74 -8.80
N SER A 8 -14.90 5.06 -8.47
CA SER A 8 -15.87 5.56 -7.49
C SER A 8 -15.29 5.72 -6.08
N LEU A 9 -14.24 4.98 -5.74
CA LEU A 9 -13.58 5.05 -4.43
C LEU A 9 -12.35 5.97 -4.42
N ALA A 10 -11.94 6.48 -5.58
CA ALA A 10 -10.83 7.40 -5.70
C ALA A 10 -11.20 8.77 -5.13
N SER A 11 -10.19 9.50 -4.63
CA SER A 11 -10.35 10.87 -4.18
C SER A 11 -9.22 11.70 -4.78
N GLU A 12 -9.58 12.80 -5.44
CA GLU A 12 -8.58 13.80 -5.84
C GLU A 12 -7.99 14.43 -4.59
N MET A 13 -6.66 14.51 -4.53
CA MET A 13 -5.92 15.08 -3.42
C MET A 13 -4.94 16.11 -3.97
N PRO A 14 -5.38 17.38 -4.09
CA PRO A 14 -4.49 18.45 -4.50
C PRO A 14 -3.40 18.66 -3.45
N PHE A 15 -2.22 19.08 -3.91
CA PHE A 15 -1.15 19.51 -3.04
C PHE A 15 -1.42 20.92 -2.52
N ASP A 16 -1.07 21.20 -1.27
CA ASP A 16 -0.96 22.56 -0.78
C ASP A 16 0.35 23.23 -1.26
N GLY A 17 0.57 24.49 -0.87
CA GLY A 17 1.77 25.24 -1.26
C GLY A 17 3.11 24.67 -0.74
N GLU A 18 3.06 23.74 0.23
CA GLU A 18 4.23 23.06 0.78
C GLU A 18 4.37 21.63 0.23
N GLY A 19 3.52 21.24 -0.72
CA GLY A 19 3.55 19.90 -1.32
C GLY A 19 2.92 18.81 -0.45
N ARG A 20 2.12 19.16 0.56
CA ARG A 20 1.39 18.21 1.41
C ARG A 20 0.04 17.86 0.79
N ILE A 21 -0.49 16.71 1.17
CA ILE A 21 -1.87 16.31 0.89
C ILE A 21 -2.64 16.14 2.19
N ILE A 22 -3.96 16.35 2.14
CA ILE A 22 -4.86 15.95 3.21
C ILE A 22 -5.36 14.54 2.89
N LEU A 23 -4.96 13.56 3.70
CA LEU A 23 -5.46 12.18 3.59
C LEU A 23 -6.90 12.13 4.13
N PRO A 24 -7.92 11.80 3.31
CA PRO A 24 -9.30 11.69 3.78
C PRO A 24 -9.45 10.65 4.88
N THR A 25 -10.24 10.96 5.91
CA THR A 25 -10.44 10.10 7.09
C THR A 25 -10.82 8.68 6.72
N ARG A 26 -11.72 8.49 5.75
CA ARG A 26 -12.13 7.17 5.25
C ARG A 26 -10.96 6.32 4.74
N LEU A 27 -9.99 6.94 4.06
CA LEU A 27 -8.81 6.24 3.55
C LEU A 27 -7.81 5.94 4.67
N ALA A 28 -7.64 6.86 5.62
CA ALA A 28 -6.82 6.65 6.79
C ALA A 28 -7.36 5.48 7.66
N GLU A 29 -8.67 5.46 7.92
CA GLU A 29 -9.36 4.39 8.64
C GLU A 29 -9.22 3.05 7.93
N HIS A 30 -9.46 3.02 6.62
CA HIS A 30 -9.30 1.80 5.82
C HIS A 30 -7.87 1.25 5.87
N ALA A 31 -6.86 2.12 5.82
CA ALA A 31 -5.45 1.74 5.89
C ALA A 31 -4.95 1.47 7.32
N GLY A 32 -5.77 1.73 8.35
CA GLY A 32 -5.37 1.65 9.75
C GLY A 32 -4.27 2.65 10.13
N ILE A 33 -4.22 3.79 9.46
CA ILE A 33 -3.22 4.85 9.71
C ILE A 33 -3.76 5.76 10.82
N THR A 34 -2.91 6.00 11.83
CA THR A 34 -3.21 6.91 12.94
C THR A 34 -2.18 8.03 12.98
N ASP A 35 -1.08 7.85 13.70
CA ASP A 35 -0.01 8.83 13.87
C ASP A 35 1.12 8.70 12.84
N ARG A 36 1.33 7.48 12.33
CA ARG A 36 2.44 7.14 11.44
C ARG A 36 1.98 6.39 10.21
N ALA A 37 2.66 6.66 9.11
CA ALA A 37 2.48 6.01 7.82
C ALA A 37 3.83 5.55 7.24
N THR A 38 3.78 4.53 6.39
CA THR A 38 4.92 4.06 5.59
C THR A 38 4.62 4.29 4.11
N PHE A 39 5.54 4.94 3.42
CA PHE A 39 5.49 5.17 1.98
C PHE A 39 6.28 4.08 1.26
N VAL A 40 5.64 3.42 0.30
CA VAL A 40 6.24 2.31 -0.44
C VAL A 40 6.21 2.62 -1.93
N GLY A 41 7.39 2.80 -2.51
CA GLY A 41 7.53 3.05 -3.95
C GLY A 41 7.15 1.82 -4.80
N ARG A 42 6.39 2.05 -5.87
CA ARG A 42 5.91 1.04 -6.81
C ARG A 42 5.97 1.57 -8.25
N GLY A 43 7.17 1.94 -8.70
CA GLY A 43 7.39 2.52 -10.02
C GLY A 43 6.76 3.90 -10.13
N THR A 44 5.72 4.03 -10.97
CA THR A 44 5.02 5.31 -11.25
C THR A 44 4.01 5.72 -10.18
N ARG A 45 3.83 4.89 -9.15
CA ARG A 45 2.95 5.16 -8.01
C ARG A 45 3.65 4.79 -6.71
N PHE A 46 3.06 5.21 -5.61
CA PHE A 46 3.43 4.73 -4.29
C PHE A 46 2.19 4.27 -3.55
N GLN A 47 2.41 3.53 -2.46
CA GLN A 47 1.37 3.15 -1.52
C GLN A 47 1.64 3.79 -0.18
N ILE A 48 0.58 4.09 0.55
CA ILE A 48 0.63 4.54 1.94
C ILE A 48 0.04 3.42 2.79
N TRP A 49 0.77 3.00 3.82
CA TRP A 49 0.39 1.91 4.71
C TRP A 49 0.50 2.34 6.16
N SER A 50 -0.23 1.67 7.06
CA SER A 50 0.20 1.64 8.46
C SER A 50 1.53 0.85 8.57
N PRO A 51 2.48 1.26 9.44
CA PRO A 51 3.75 0.57 9.57
C PRO A 51 3.60 -0.92 9.94
N LYS A 52 2.60 -1.23 10.79
CA LYS A 52 2.32 -2.60 11.24
C LYS A 52 1.85 -3.49 10.11
N GLU A 53 0.86 -3.05 9.33
CA GLU A 53 0.33 -3.87 8.23
C GLU A 53 1.35 -4.00 7.10
N HIS A 54 2.15 -2.97 6.83
CA HIS A 54 3.23 -3.08 5.85
C HIS A 54 4.28 -4.12 6.26
N SER A 55 4.71 -4.14 7.53
CA SER A 55 5.68 -5.13 8.02
C SER A 55 5.16 -6.56 7.86
N LYS A 56 3.89 -6.80 8.22
CA LYS A 56 3.22 -8.10 8.03
C LYS A 56 3.16 -8.49 6.56
N GLN A 57 2.76 -7.57 5.69
CA GLN A 57 2.66 -7.81 4.25
C GLN A 57 4.03 -8.13 3.63
N GLN A 58 5.06 -7.37 3.98
CA GLN A 58 6.43 -7.59 3.51
C GLN A 58 6.95 -8.97 3.91
N MET A 59 6.71 -9.40 5.15
CA MET A 59 7.10 -10.74 5.61
C MET A 59 6.38 -11.84 4.81
N ALA A 60 5.09 -11.67 4.53
CA ALA A 60 4.31 -12.61 3.73
C ALA A 60 4.81 -12.69 2.28
N GLU A 61 5.14 -11.55 1.66
CA GLU A 61 5.70 -11.48 0.31
C GLU A 61 7.06 -12.20 0.22
N VAL A 62 7.95 -11.97 1.19
CA VAL A 62 9.24 -12.64 1.26
C VAL A 62 9.09 -14.15 1.48
N ALA A 63 8.19 -14.57 2.37
CA ALA A 63 7.91 -15.99 2.61
C ALA A 63 7.36 -16.68 1.36
N ALA A 64 6.43 -16.05 0.66
CA ALA A 64 5.85 -16.56 -0.58
C ALA A 64 6.91 -16.66 -1.70
N LEU A 65 7.80 -15.66 -1.83
CA LEU A 65 8.89 -15.70 -2.79
C LEU A 65 9.86 -16.85 -2.48
N ARG A 66 10.26 -17.01 -1.21
CA ARG A 66 11.12 -18.11 -0.78
C ARG A 66 10.52 -19.47 -1.12
N ALA A 67 9.24 -19.69 -0.81
CA ALA A 67 8.56 -20.94 -1.12
C ALA A 67 8.56 -21.27 -2.62
N LYS A 68 8.38 -20.25 -3.48
CA LYS A 68 8.45 -20.41 -4.95
C LYS A 68 9.85 -20.78 -5.42
N LEU A 69 10.90 -20.21 -4.81
CA LEU A 69 12.28 -20.47 -5.17
C LEU A 69 12.76 -21.85 -4.68
N THR A 70 12.33 -22.27 -3.49
CA THR A 70 12.70 -23.60 -2.93
C THR A 70 11.89 -24.75 -3.53
N GLY A 71 10.74 -24.47 -4.15
CA GLY A 71 9.93 -25.47 -4.85
C GLY A 71 10.35 -25.73 -6.30
N GLY A 72 11.36 -25.02 -6.81
CA GLY A 72 11.83 -25.09 -8.20
C GLY A 72 13.12 -25.89 -8.43
N ASP A 73 13.78 -26.36 -7.38
CA ASP A 73 14.95 -27.24 -7.45
C ASP A 73 14.86 -28.24 -6.28
N ALA A 74 14.19 -29.37 -6.52
CA ALA A 74 14.47 -30.60 -5.80
C ALA A 74 15.13 -31.55 -6.81
N PRO A 75 16.28 -32.17 -6.50
CA PRO A 75 16.82 -33.24 -7.35
C PRO A 75 15.83 -34.41 -7.46
#